data_AF-A0A6L3FAT8-F1
#
_entry.id   AF-A0A6L3FAT8-F1
#
_cell.length_a   1.000
_cell.length_b   1.000
_cell.length_c   1.000
_cell.angle_alpha   90.00
_cell.angle_beta   90.00
_cell.angle_gamma   90.00
#
_symmetry.space_group_name_H-M   'P 1'
#
loop_
_entity.id
_entity.type
_entity.pdbx_description
1 polymer ?
#
loop_
_entity_poly.entity_id
_entity_poly.type
_entity_poly.pdbx_seq_one_letter_code
_entity_poly.pdbx_strand_id
1 'polypeptide(L)'
;MISHNRIPHLELQDLAPAPEEEWGRMLQFVGLTPQDKRTMAKSTETLLQRSHELVVNTYDYLRNTPDTAAVLGWEKGFDEKHLQERRQFFSVWLARTLGLDTSDEFAYYLFRAGKFHAGHGPRRIHTPSKFVTGSIGLVLASFAQFMQDANLSNEVIAGAMAGWNKFLMVQLHMMQLGYEVARDLDNGRFAIPVTLYGRLRRIANCQQLSIWVDDHANTGDLLVKFFSYVPQTRSDALERIWRAHDDADSLWLETYPVYRPKRGWRVLQNGRDLNYYGGFEAPIQAQDTIAIFPPGR
;
A
#
# COMPACT_ATOMS: atom_id res chain seq x y z
N MET A 1 -15.57 45.37 -13.15
CA MET A 1 -15.18 44.16 -13.89
C MET A 1 -15.70 42.96 -13.14
N ILE A 2 -16.76 42.33 -13.65
CA ILE A 2 -17.33 41.11 -13.07
C ILE A 2 -16.37 39.98 -13.47
N SER A 3 -15.56 39.53 -12.51
CA SER A 3 -14.76 38.32 -12.64
C SER A 3 -15.70 37.19 -13.06
N HIS A 4 -15.47 36.61 -14.23
CA HIS A 4 -16.17 35.39 -14.63
C HIS A 4 -15.90 34.35 -13.54
N ASN A 5 -16.94 33.89 -12.86
CA ASN A 5 -16.88 32.75 -11.96
C ASN A 5 -16.42 31.54 -12.79
N ARG A 6 -15.10 31.30 -12.88
CA ARG A 6 -14.59 30.01 -13.33
C ARG A 6 -15.16 28.99 -12.35
N ILE A 7 -15.90 28.02 -12.88
CA ILE A 7 -16.34 26.86 -12.11
C ILE A 7 -15.06 26.22 -11.54
N PRO A 8 -14.94 26.09 -10.21
CA PRO A 8 -13.73 25.55 -9.63
C PRO A 8 -13.46 24.13 -10.14
N HIS A 9 -12.21 23.88 -10.54
CA HIS A 9 -11.78 22.58 -11.02
C HIS A 9 -11.63 21.62 -9.83
N LEU A 10 -12.49 20.61 -9.76
CA LEU A 10 -12.59 19.65 -8.65
C LEU A 10 -12.36 18.21 -9.15
N GLU A 11 -11.33 18.04 -9.97
CA GLU A 11 -10.94 16.76 -10.52
C GLU A 11 -9.55 16.38 -10.00
N LEU A 12 -9.40 15.13 -9.57
CA LEU A 12 -8.12 14.52 -9.24
C LEU A 12 -7.78 13.50 -10.31
N GLN A 13 -6.51 13.45 -10.67
CA GLN A 13 -5.92 12.48 -11.58
C GLN A 13 -4.76 11.79 -10.84
N ASP A 14 -4.17 10.76 -11.46
CA ASP A 14 -2.93 10.14 -10.98
C ASP A 14 -2.96 9.61 -9.54
N LEU A 15 -4.14 9.18 -9.07
CA LEU A 15 -4.22 8.41 -7.82
C LEU A 15 -3.50 7.08 -8.01
N ALA A 16 -2.66 6.70 -7.03
CA ALA A 16 -2.10 5.34 -6.98
C ALA A 16 -3.24 4.31 -7.09
N PRO A 17 -3.06 3.16 -7.77
CA PRO A 17 -4.15 2.20 -7.94
C PRO A 17 -4.68 1.71 -6.59
N ALA A 18 -5.99 1.43 -6.53
CA ALA A 18 -6.58 0.86 -5.31
C ALA A 18 -6.01 -0.55 -5.07
N PRO A 19 -5.73 -0.96 -3.81
CA PRO A 19 -5.08 -2.24 -3.54
C PRO A 19 -5.76 -3.45 -4.18
N GLU A 20 -7.08 -3.50 -4.15
CA GLU A 20 -7.90 -4.57 -4.75
C GLU A 20 -7.79 -4.62 -6.28
N GLU A 21 -7.80 -3.45 -6.94
CA GLU A 21 -7.69 -3.35 -8.40
C GLU A 21 -6.29 -3.80 -8.84
N GLU A 22 -5.25 -3.31 -8.16
CA GLU A 22 -3.87 -3.65 -8.49
C GLU A 22 -3.56 -5.12 -8.20
N TRP A 23 -4.08 -5.66 -7.09
CA TRP A 23 -3.94 -7.06 -6.75
C TRP A 23 -4.53 -7.97 -7.82
N GLY A 24 -5.76 -7.70 -8.24
CA GLY A 24 -6.41 -8.45 -9.33
C GLY A 24 -5.61 -8.38 -10.63
N ARG A 25 -5.18 -7.16 -11.02
CA ARG A 25 -4.37 -6.93 -12.23
C ARG A 25 -3.06 -7.72 -12.18
N MET A 26 -2.36 -7.71 -11.05
CA MET A 26 -1.06 -8.35 -10.91
C MET A 26 -1.16 -9.87 -10.81
N LEU A 27 -2.19 -10.41 -10.13
CA LEU A 27 -2.49 -11.85 -10.15
C LEU A 27 -2.78 -12.36 -11.57
N GLN A 28 -3.50 -11.58 -12.37
CA GLN A 28 -3.75 -11.88 -13.77
C GLN A 28 -2.47 -11.78 -14.60
N PHE A 29 -1.67 -10.74 -14.42
CA PHE A 29 -0.42 -10.51 -15.14
C PHE A 29 0.57 -11.66 -14.94
N VAL A 30 0.77 -12.14 -13.71
CA VAL A 30 1.67 -13.28 -13.44
C VAL A 30 1.06 -14.63 -13.84
N GLY A 31 -0.21 -14.64 -14.28
CA GLY A 31 -0.93 -15.83 -14.67
C GLY A 31 -1.06 -16.84 -13.52
N LEU A 32 -1.48 -16.41 -12.33
CA LEU A 32 -1.76 -17.32 -11.22
C LEU A 32 -3.11 -18.00 -11.43
N THR A 33 -3.10 -19.20 -12.00
CA THR A 33 -4.31 -19.95 -12.37
C THR A 33 -4.82 -20.83 -11.23
N PRO A 34 -6.08 -21.34 -11.31
CA PRO A 34 -6.55 -22.37 -10.41
C PRO A 34 -5.68 -23.64 -10.41
N GLN A 35 -5.02 -23.96 -11.53
CA GLN A 35 -4.10 -25.09 -11.59
C GLN A 35 -2.81 -24.82 -10.80
N ASP A 36 -2.25 -23.60 -10.90
CA ASP A 36 -1.11 -23.21 -10.07
C ASP A 36 -1.44 -23.36 -8.58
N LYS A 37 -2.62 -22.87 -8.15
CA LYS A 37 -3.09 -23.00 -6.76
C LYS A 37 -3.21 -24.46 -6.32
N ARG A 38 -3.76 -25.34 -7.17
CA ARG A 38 -3.83 -26.79 -6.87
C ARG A 38 -2.44 -27.42 -6.74
N THR A 39 -1.49 -27.00 -7.57
CA THR A 39 -0.11 -27.48 -7.50
C THR A 39 0.59 -26.99 -6.24
N MET A 40 0.45 -25.69 -5.90
CA MET A 40 0.97 -25.10 -4.66
C MET A 40 0.40 -25.81 -3.42
N ALA A 41 -0.91 -26.11 -3.42
CA ALA A 41 -1.60 -26.77 -2.31
C ALA A 41 -0.98 -28.13 -1.93
N LYS A 42 -0.34 -28.84 -2.88
CA LYS A 42 0.38 -30.10 -2.61
C LYS A 42 1.58 -29.93 -1.68
N SER A 43 2.10 -28.70 -1.55
CA SER A 43 3.21 -28.37 -0.65
C SER A 43 2.77 -27.68 0.65
N THR A 44 1.53 -27.19 0.72
CA THR A 44 1.06 -26.36 1.83
C THR A 44 1.19 -27.05 3.19
N GLU A 45 0.84 -28.34 3.29
CA GLU A 45 0.95 -29.08 4.57
C GLU A 45 2.41 -29.13 5.05
N THR A 46 3.34 -29.52 4.17
CA THR A 46 4.78 -29.55 4.47
C THR A 46 5.28 -28.18 4.93
N LEU A 47 4.88 -27.10 4.25
CA LEU A 47 5.29 -25.75 4.60
C LEU A 47 4.68 -25.29 5.93
N LEU A 48 3.42 -25.65 6.22
CA LEU A 48 2.74 -25.33 7.48
C LEU A 48 3.42 -26.01 8.66
N GLN A 49 3.83 -27.28 8.54
CA GLN A 49 4.53 -28.02 9.59
C GLN A 49 5.83 -27.34 10.03
N ARG A 50 6.47 -26.56 9.14
CA ARG A 50 7.72 -25.83 9.41
C ARG A 50 7.56 -24.31 9.48
N SER A 51 6.32 -23.82 9.55
CA SER A 51 6.02 -22.39 9.59
C SER A 51 6.63 -21.66 10.79
N HIS A 52 6.57 -22.27 11.98
CA HIS A 52 7.20 -21.71 13.19
C HIS A 52 8.72 -21.58 13.03
N GLU A 53 9.36 -22.62 12.50
CA GLU A 53 10.79 -22.64 12.26
C GLU A 53 11.20 -21.54 11.28
N LEU A 54 10.48 -21.39 10.15
CA LEU A 54 10.73 -20.32 9.18
C LEU A 54 10.72 -18.94 9.83
N VAL A 55 9.72 -18.67 10.66
CA VAL A 55 9.56 -17.39 11.35
C VAL A 55 10.74 -17.15 12.30
N VAL A 56 11.12 -18.14 13.11
CA VAL A 56 12.25 -18.02 14.04
C VAL A 56 13.55 -17.76 13.29
N ASN A 57 13.88 -18.64 12.32
CA ASN A 57 15.12 -18.58 11.56
C ASN A 57 15.26 -17.27 10.78
N THR A 58 14.15 -16.71 10.26
CA THR A 58 14.19 -15.42 9.56
C THR A 58 14.62 -14.30 10.48
N TYR A 59 14.07 -14.21 11.70
CA TYR A 59 14.48 -13.14 12.63
C TYR A 59 15.88 -13.34 13.20
N ASP A 60 16.31 -14.59 13.39
CA ASP A 60 17.69 -14.88 13.77
C ASP A 60 18.66 -14.44 12.67
N TYR A 61 18.33 -14.70 11.40
CA TYR A 61 19.12 -14.21 10.26
C TYR A 61 19.19 -12.67 10.20
N LEU A 62 18.04 -11.99 10.38
CA LEU A 62 17.98 -10.52 10.37
C LEU A 62 18.78 -9.90 11.53
N ARG A 63 18.82 -10.55 12.70
CA ARG A 63 19.66 -10.10 13.81
C ARG A 63 21.15 -10.31 13.55
N ASN A 64 21.51 -11.41 12.90
CA ASN A 64 22.90 -11.75 12.63
C ASN A 64 23.50 -10.98 11.42
N THR A 65 22.66 -10.26 10.68
CA THR A 65 23.09 -9.39 9.58
C THR A 65 23.23 -7.95 10.09
N PRO A 66 24.43 -7.34 10.08
CA PRO A 66 24.68 -6.05 10.74
C PRO A 66 23.73 -4.92 10.35
N ASP A 67 23.49 -4.74 9.04
CA ASP A 67 22.64 -3.65 8.55
C ASP A 67 21.18 -3.79 9.02
N THR A 68 20.63 -5.01 9.01
CA THR A 68 19.25 -5.24 9.44
C THR A 68 19.13 -5.21 10.97
N ALA A 69 20.17 -5.63 11.70
CA ALA A 69 20.23 -5.46 13.14
C ALA A 69 20.21 -3.96 13.52
N ALA A 70 20.96 -3.11 12.81
CA ALA A 70 20.96 -1.67 13.01
C ALA A 70 19.59 -1.02 12.72
N VAL A 71 18.95 -1.42 11.62
CA VAL A 71 17.58 -0.96 11.29
C VAL A 71 16.57 -1.33 12.39
N LEU A 72 16.72 -2.51 13.00
CA LEU A 72 15.81 -3.02 14.01
C LEU A 72 16.18 -2.60 15.45
N GLY A 73 17.37 -2.03 15.66
CA GLY A 73 17.91 -1.71 16.98
C GLY A 73 18.29 -2.96 17.80
N TRP A 74 18.73 -4.03 17.14
CA TRP A 74 19.01 -5.34 17.74
C TRP A 74 20.52 -5.69 17.82
N GLU A 75 21.40 -4.70 17.64
CA GLU A 75 22.86 -4.90 17.61
C GLU A 75 23.39 -5.48 18.93
N LYS A 76 22.70 -5.24 20.04
CA LYS A 76 23.06 -5.71 21.38
C LYS A 76 22.23 -6.91 21.86
N GLY A 77 21.36 -7.46 21.01
CA GLY A 77 20.37 -8.47 21.40
C GLY A 77 18.96 -8.07 20.97
N PHE A 78 18.02 -9.01 21.10
CA PHE A 78 16.62 -8.74 20.77
C PHE A 78 15.95 -7.82 21.81
N ASP A 79 15.14 -6.88 21.35
CA ASP A 79 13.98 -6.40 22.12
C ASP A 79 12.91 -7.50 22.04
N GLU A 80 12.75 -8.27 23.11
CA GLU A 80 11.84 -9.44 23.12
C GLU A 80 10.39 -9.08 22.81
N LYS A 81 9.91 -7.92 23.25
CA LYS A 81 8.55 -7.47 22.94
C LYS A 81 8.44 -7.14 21.46
N HIS A 82 9.43 -6.44 20.91
CA HIS A 82 9.47 -6.14 19.47
C HIS A 82 9.56 -7.40 18.62
N LEU A 83 10.40 -8.35 19.03
CA LEU A 83 10.54 -9.65 18.36
C LEU A 83 9.22 -10.41 18.37
N GLN A 84 8.53 -10.48 19.52
CA GLN A 84 7.23 -11.14 19.62
C GLN A 84 6.18 -10.52 18.69
N GLU A 85 6.07 -9.18 18.68
CA GLU A 85 5.17 -8.44 17.78
C GLU A 85 5.48 -8.80 16.31
N ARG A 86 6.76 -8.74 15.93
CA ARG A 86 7.24 -9.03 14.58
C ARG A 86 6.98 -10.48 14.16
N ARG A 87 7.22 -11.45 15.05
CA ARG A 87 6.91 -12.88 14.82
C ARG A 87 5.42 -13.10 14.64
N GLN A 88 4.57 -12.44 15.44
CA GLN A 88 3.12 -12.53 15.29
C GLN A 88 2.65 -12.00 13.92
N PHE A 89 3.14 -10.83 13.49
CA PHE A 89 2.81 -10.29 12.16
C PHE A 89 3.24 -11.23 11.04
N PHE A 90 4.46 -11.78 11.11
CA PHE A 90 4.97 -12.73 10.13
C PHE A 90 4.08 -13.98 10.10
N SER A 91 3.80 -14.60 11.25
CA SER A 91 2.99 -15.82 11.33
C SER A 91 1.59 -15.63 10.73
N VAL A 92 0.96 -14.48 10.95
CA VAL A 92 -0.35 -14.16 10.32
C VAL A 92 -0.22 -14.05 8.80
N TRP A 93 0.79 -13.34 8.31
CA TRP A 93 1.04 -13.23 6.87
C TRP A 93 1.32 -14.61 6.24
N LEU A 94 2.15 -15.43 6.88
CA LEU A 94 2.51 -16.75 6.41
C LEU A 94 1.30 -17.68 6.39
N ALA A 95 0.46 -17.66 7.42
CA ALA A 95 -0.77 -18.45 7.47
C ALA A 95 -1.73 -18.09 6.33
N ARG A 96 -1.94 -16.79 6.06
CA ARG A 96 -2.78 -16.33 4.93
C ARG A 96 -2.17 -16.72 3.58
N THR A 97 -0.85 -16.60 3.45
CA THR A 97 -0.11 -16.99 2.24
C THR A 97 -0.23 -18.48 1.96
N LEU A 98 0.01 -19.33 2.96
CA LEU A 98 -0.10 -20.78 2.84
C LEU A 98 -1.56 -21.23 2.65
N GLY A 99 -2.52 -20.45 3.16
CA GLY A 99 -3.95 -20.58 2.86
C GLY A 99 -4.36 -20.12 1.46
N LEU A 100 -3.41 -19.65 0.62
CA LEU A 100 -3.64 -19.19 -0.75
C LEU A 100 -4.70 -18.06 -0.84
N ASP A 101 -4.73 -17.20 0.18
CA ASP A 101 -5.67 -16.08 0.27
C ASP A 101 -5.44 -15.08 -0.88
N THR A 102 -6.42 -14.98 -1.79
CA THR A 102 -6.40 -13.98 -2.87
C THR A 102 -7.52 -12.96 -2.73
N SER A 103 -8.02 -12.74 -1.51
CA SER A 103 -9.06 -11.74 -1.24
C SER A 103 -8.56 -10.30 -1.31
N ASP A 104 -9.47 -9.37 -1.56
CA ASP A 104 -9.22 -7.92 -1.53
C ASP A 104 -8.70 -7.49 -0.15
N GLU A 105 -9.22 -8.09 0.93
CA GLU A 105 -8.74 -7.86 2.30
C GLU A 105 -7.25 -8.21 2.46
N PHE A 106 -6.74 -9.22 1.74
CA PHE A 106 -5.31 -9.52 1.78
C PHE A 106 -4.48 -8.48 1.01
N ALA A 107 -5.00 -7.95 -0.09
CA ALA A 107 -4.37 -6.85 -0.81
C ALA A 107 -4.19 -5.61 0.10
N TYR A 108 -5.24 -5.22 0.83
CA TYR A 108 -5.18 -4.13 1.79
C TYR A 108 -4.21 -4.41 2.96
N TYR A 109 -4.18 -5.66 3.44
CA TYR A 109 -3.25 -6.08 4.48
C TYR A 109 -1.78 -5.92 4.02
N LEU A 110 -1.45 -6.37 2.81
CA LEU A 110 -0.10 -6.29 2.24
C LEU A 110 0.30 -4.84 1.96
N PHE A 111 -0.60 -4.05 1.38
CA PHE A 111 -0.40 -2.61 1.19
C PHE A 111 -0.10 -1.90 2.52
N ARG A 112 -0.86 -2.22 3.58
CA ARG A 112 -0.60 -1.70 4.93
C ARG A 112 0.74 -2.17 5.49
N ALA A 113 1.14 -3.42 5.26
CA ALA A 113 2.45 -3.92 5.65
C ALA A 113 3.58 -3.13 4.95
N GLY A 114 3.40 -2.77 3.67
CA GLY A 114 4.27 -1.86 2.94
C GLY A 114 4.47 -0.51 3.64
N LYS A 115 3.37 0.16 4.01
CA LYS A 115 3.40 1.41 4.78
C LYS A 115 4.15 1.27 6.10
N PHE A 116 4.00 0.14 6.78
CA PHE A 116 4.69 -0.10 8.04
C PHE A 116 6.21 -0.24 7.85
N HIS A 117 6.65 -0.91 6.79
CA HIS A 117 8.07 -0.95 6.42
C HIS A 117 8.59 0.42 5.99
N ALA A 118 7.76 1.30 5.42
CA ALA A 118 8.13 2.68 5.12
C ALA A 118 8.27 3.59 6.37
N GLY A 119 8.04 3.07 7.59
CA GLY A 119 8.13 3.85 8.82
C GLY A 119 6.80 4.38 9.35
N HIS A 120 5.67 4.00 8.74
CA HIS A 120 4.33 4.46 9.18
C HIS A 120 3.67 3.46 10.15
N GLY A 121 4.44 2.51 10.68
CA GLY A 121 4.02 1.61 11.76
C GLY A 121 4.17 2.24 13.16
N PRO A 122 3.64 1.59 14.21
CA PRO A 122 3.64 2.15 15.57
C PRO A 122 5.03 2.53 16.12
N ARG A 123 6.07 1.76 15.75
CA ARG A 123 7.46 2.00 16.19
C ARG A 123 8.23 2.98 15.31
N ARG A 124 7.63 3.48 14.22
CA ARG A 124 8.26 4.43 13.28
C ARG A 124 9.62 3.98 12.71
N ILE A 125 9.84 2.67 12.60
CA ILE A 125 11.06 2.10 12.03
C ILE A 125 10.92 2.06 10.51
N HIS A 126 11.74 2.84 9.81
CA HIS A 126 11.91 2.73 8.36
C HIS A 126 12.83 1.55 8.03
N THR A 127 12.32 0.60 7.27
CA THR A 127 13.07 -0.56 6.75
C THR A 127 13.30 -0.34 5.26
N PRO A 128 14.56 -0.22 4.79
CA PRO A 128 14.84 -0.10 3.36
C PRO A 128 14.20 -1.24 2.54
N SER A 129 13.54 -0.89 1.42
CA SER A 129 12.78 -1.85 0.60
C SER A 129 13.62 -3.05 0.13
N LYS A 130 14.92 -2.84 -0.12
CA LYS A 130 15.88 -3.91 -0.47
C LYS A 130 15.88 -5.10 0.50
N PHE A 131 15.68 -4.85 1.80
CA PHE A 131 15.65 -5.91 2.81
C PHE A 131 14.32 -6.67 2.81
N VAL A 132 13.22 -6.02 2.42
CA VAL A 132 11.92 -6.68 2.23
C VAL A 132 11.99 -7.61 1.01
N THR A 133 12.54 -7.12 -0.11
CA THR A 133 12.79 -7.94 -1.31
C THR A 133 13.67 -9.15 -1.00
N GLY A 134 14.80 -8.94 -0.33
CA GLY A 134 15.69 -10.03 0.07
C GLY A 134 15.01 -11.06 0.98
N SER A 135 14.18 -10.60 1.92
CA SER A 135 13.44 -11.49 2.83
C SER A 135 12.43 -12.39 2.11
N ILE A 136 11.75 -11.89 1.07
CA ILE A 136 10.87 -12.74 0.24
C ILE A 136 11.67 -13.81 -0.50
N GLY A 137 12.89 -13.47 -0.96
CA GLY A 137 13.82 -14.44 -1.53
C GLY A 137 14.21 -15.55 -0.53
N LEU A 138 14.50 -15.19 0.72
CA LEU A 138 14.80 -16.15 1.79
C LEU A 138 13.62 -17.08 2.09
N VAL A 139 12.40 -16.56 2.10
CA VAL A 139 11.18 -17.36 2.27
C VAL A 139 11.04 -18.38 1.13
N LEU A 140 11.21 -17.94 -0.13
CA LEU A 140 11.11 -18.82 -1.29
C LEU A 140 12.20 -19.90 -1.27
N ALA A 141 13.44 -19.56 -0.92
CA ALA A 141 14.52 -20.53 -0.74
C ALA A 141 14.20 -21.55 0.37
N SER A 142 13.61 -21.09 1.47
CA SER A 142 13.22 -21.96 2.59
C SER A 142 12.08 -22.91 2.19
N PHE A 143 11.12 -22.45 1.38
CA PHE A 143 10.07 -23.31 0.84
C PHE A 143 10.66 -24.45 0.00
N ALA A 144 11.62 -24.15 -0.87
CA ALA A 144 12.31 -25.18 -1.65
C ALA A 144 13.01 -26.20 -0.75
N GLN A 145 13.77 -25.73 0.24
CA GLN A 145 14.48 -26.60 1.18
C GLN A 145 13.50 -27.49 1.97
N PHE A 146 12.43 -26.93 2.50
CA PHE A 146 11.45 -27.67 3.30
C PHE A 146 10.76 -28.77 2.49
N MET A 147 10.44 -28.51 1.23
CA MET A 147 9.87 -29.52 0.34
C MET A 147 10.88 -30.62 -0.03
N GLN A 148 12.15 -30.27 -0.21
CA GLN A 148 13.23 -31.24 -0.44
C GLN A 148 13.45 -32.13 0.78
N ASP A 149 13.54 -31.55 1.99
CA ASP A 149 13.71 -32.28 3.25
C ASP A 149 12.56 -33.26 3.50
N ALA A 150 11.35 -32.91 3.08
CA ALA A 150 10.17 -33.77 3.15
C ALA A 150 10.12 -34.84 2.05
N ASN A 151 11.13 -34.93 1.19
CA ASN A 151 11.22 -35.87 0.06
C ASN A 151 10.01 -35.80 -0.89
N LEU A 152 9.46 -34.59 -1.11
CA LEU A 152 8.46 -34.40 -2.16
C LEU A 152 9.08 -34.68 -3.53
N SER A 153 8.26 -35.13 -4.49
CA SER A 153 8.77 -35.41 -5.84
C SER A 153 9.23 -34.12 -6.55
N ASN A 154 10.22 -34.25 -7.43
CA ASN A 154 10.75 -33.12 -8.21
C ASN A 154 9.64 -32.40 -9.01
N GLU A 155 8.64 -33.13 -9.50
CA GLU A 155 7.49 -32.57 -10.20
C GLU A 155 6.65 -31.67 -9.28
N VAL A 156 6.37 -32.13 -8.04
CA VAL A 156 5.65 -31.35 -7.04
C VAL A 156 6.44 -30.10 -6.65
N ILE A 157 7.74 -30.24 -6.38
CA ILE A 157 8.61 -29.12 -6.01
C ILE A 157 8.65 -28.09 -7.13
N ALA A 158 8.96 -28.48 -8.36
CA ALA A 158 9.06 -27.55 -9.49
C ALA A 158 7.74 -26.81 -9.72
N GLY A 159 6.63 -27.53 -9.74
CA GLY A 159 5.31 -26.93 -9.92
C GLY A 159 4.91 -26.00 -8.77
N ALA A 160 5.16 -26.38 -7.52
CA ALA A 160 4.85 -25.56 -6.36
C ALA A 160 5.72 -24.30 -6.33
N MET A 161 7.02 -24.42 -6.60
CA MET A 161 7.94 -23.28 -6.64
C MET A 161 7.58 -22.27 -7.71
N ALA A 162 7.14 -22.71 -8.89
CA ALA A 162 6.64 -21.80 -9.93
C ALA A 162 5.43 -20.99 -9.43
N GLY A 163 4.47 -21.65 -8.77
CA GLY A 163 3.29 -20.99 -8.19
C GLY A 163 3.62 -20.06 -7.03
N TRP A 164 4.46 -20.50 -6.08
CA TRP A 164 4.90 -19.69 -4.94
C TRP A 164 5.69 -18.47 -5.39
N ASN A 165 6.56 -18.60 -6.40
CA ASN A 165 7.28 -17.45 -6.96
C ASN A 165 6.30 -16.40 -7.51
N LYS A 166 5.35 -16.81 -8.38
CA LYS A 166 4.31 -15.89 -8.89
C LYS A 166 3.59 -15.18 -7.76
N PHE A 167 3.10 -15.95 -6.78
CA PHE A 167 2.27 -15.41 -5.72
C PHE A 167 3.04 -14.47 -4.79
N LEU A 168 4.23 -14.86 -4.33
CA LEU A 168 5.07 -14.04 -3.47
C LEU A 168 5.57 -12.76 -4.17
N MET A 169 5.80 -12.79 -5.49
CA MET A 169 6.15 -11.59 -6.25
C MET A 169 4.99 -10.59 -6.30
N VAL A 170 3.75 -11.06 -6.46
CA VAL A 170 2.57 -10.17 -6.39
C VAL A 170 2.42 -9.60 -4.97
N GLN A 171 2.67 -10.39 -3.92
CA GLN A 171 2.63 -9.87 -2.56
C GLN A 171 3.71 -8.82 -2.28
N LEU A 172 4.93 -9.07 -2.76
CA LEU A 172 6.03 -8.10 -2.68
C LEU A 172 5.68 -6.80 -3.39
N HIS A 173 5.06 -6.87 -4.57
CA HIS A 173 4.56 -5.70 -5.29
C HIS A 173 3.55 -4.90 -4.49
N MET A 174 2.57 -5.55 -3.85
CA MET A 174 1.59 -4.85 -3.00
C MET A 174 2.25 -4.14 -1.81
N MET A 175 3.25 -4.78 -1.19
CA MET A 175 4.04 -4.14 -0.14
C MET A 175 4.85 -2.96 -0.69
N GLN A 176 5.42 -3.08 -1.90
CA GLN A 176 6.17 -2.00 -2.54
C GLN A 176 5.26 -0.81 -2.86
N LEU A 177 4.07 -1.04 -3.41
CA LEU A 177 3.08 0.01 -3.65
C LEU A 177 2.73 0.77 -2.37
N GLY A 178 2.46 0.03 -1.28
CA GLY A 178 2.21 0.65 0.03
C GLY A 178 3.41 1.41 0.58
N TYR A 179 4.61 0.89 0.33
CA TYR A 179 5.86 1.53 0.73
C TYR A 179 6.05 2.87 0.03
N GLU A 180 5.94 2.89 -1.29
CA GLU A 180 6.12 4.08 -2.13
C GLU A 180 5.11 5.16 -1.79
N VAL A 181 3.83 4.79 -1.67
CA VAL A 181 2.78 5.73 -1.28
C VAL A 181 3.04 6.36 0.10
N ALA A 182 3.55 5.59 1.07
CA ALA A 182 3.94 6.13 2.36
C ALA A 182 5.14 7.08 2.26
N ARG A 183 6.15 6.72 1.47
CA ARG A 183 7.31 7.59 1.24
C ARG A 183 6.93 8.88 0.52
N ASP A 184 6.00 8.82 -0.42
CA ASP A 184 5.50 9.99 -1.13
C ASP A 184 4.70 10.93 -0.22
N LEU A 185 3.90 10.39 0.71
CA LEU A 185 3.21 11.19 1.74
C LEU A 185 4.19 12.06 2.55
N ASP A 186 5.38 11.53 2.81
CA ASP A 186 6.45 12.18 3.58
C ASP A 186 7.44 12.99 2.71
N ASN A 187 7.25 13.02 1.38
CA ASN A 187 8.12 13.73 0.47
C ASN A 187 7.62 15.16 0.23
N GLY A 188 8.50 16.15 0.39
CA GLY A 188 8.18 17.56 0.14
C GLY A 188 9.00 18.52 0.98
N ARG A 189 8.72 19.82 0.83
CA ARG A 189 9.41 20.92 1.51
C ARG A 189 8.83 21.27 2.87
N PHE A 190 7.50 21.22 2.99
CA PHE A 190 6.80 21.52 4.23
C PHE A 190 5.57 20.62 4.40
N ALA A 191 5.17 20.41 5.65
CA ALA A 191 4.08 19.52 6.02
C ALA A 191 2.78 20.30 6.28
N ILE A 192 1.69 19.85 5.67
CA ILE A 192 0.34 20.39 5.87
C ILE A 192 -0.47 19.47 6.77
N PRO A 193 -1.05 19.97 7.87
CA PRO A 193 -1.98 19.19 8.67
C PRO A 193 -3.31 19.03 7.95
N VAL A 194 -3.75 17.77 7.83
CA VAL A 194 -5.02 17.36 7.25
C VAL A 194 -5.89 16.72 8.31
N THR A 195 -6.94 17.41 8.72
CA THR A 195 -7.88 16.95 9.75
C THR A 195 -9.07 16.23 9.10
N LEU A 196 -9.38 15.04 9.59
CA LEU A 196 -10.47 14.22 9.09
C LEU A 196 -11.68 14.31 10.01
N TYR A 197 -12.88 14.34 9.42
CA TYR A 197 -14.14 14.43 10.18
C TYR A 197 -15.08 13.26 9.90
N GLY A 198 -16.04 13.06 10.81
CA GLY A 198 -17.11 12.08 10.65
C GLY A 198 -16.60 10.66 10.40
N ARG A 199 -17.17 10.00 9.38
CA ARG A 199 -16.84 8.61 9.01
C ARG A 199 -15.40 8.42 8.53
N LEU A 200 -14.76 9.44 7.96
CA LEU A 200 -13.39 9.32 7.46
C LEU A 200 -12.40 8.94 8.57
N ARG A 201 -12.56 9.50 9.78
CA ARG A 201 -11.68 9.18 10.91
C ARG A 201 -11.64 7.69 11.23
N ARG A 202 -12.80 7.03 11.12
CA ARG A 202 -12.93 5.58 11.37
C ARG A 202 -12.29 4.77 10.26
N ILE A 203 -12.51 5.16 9.01
CA ILE A 203 -12.00 4.47 7.82
C ILE A 203 -10.47 4.63 7.68
N ALA A 204 -9.96 5.82 7.92
CA ALA A 204 -8.53 6.14 7.88
C ALA A 204 -7.79 5.72 9.16
N ASN A 205 -8.53 5.34 10.22
CA ASN A 205 -8.02 5.02 11.54
C ASN A 205 -7.07 6.10 12.12
N CYS A 206 -7.38 7.37 11.86
CA CYS A 206 -6.64 8.53 12.37
C CYS A 206 -7.55 9.76 12.39
N GLN A 207 -7.21 10.74 13.25
CA GLN A 207 -7.92 12.02 13.31
C GLN A 207 -7.27 13.08 12.43
N GLN A 208 -5.95 13.04 12.32
CA GLN A 208 -5.15 13.98 11.56
C GLN A 208 -3.97 13.25 10.92
N LEU A 209 -3.58 13.70 9.73
CA LEU A 209 -2.37 13.30 9.03
C LEU A 209 -1.55 14.55 8.72
N SER A 210 -0.23 14.42 8.64
CA SER A 210 0.64 15.45 8.08
C SER A 210 1.05 14.98 6.69
N ILE A 211 0.84 15.81 5.67
CA ILE A 211 1.19 15.49 4.29
C ILE A 211 2.24 16.49 3.81
N TRP A 212 3.38 16.00 3.34
CA TRP A 212 4.43 16.84 2.81
C TRP A 212 4.17 17.15 1.35
N VAL A 213 4.39 18.42 0.99
CA VAL A 213 4.20 18.94 -0.36
C VAL A 213 5.38 19.82 -0.76
N ASP A 214 5.62 19.94 -2.07
CA ASP A 214 6.68 20.77 -2.62
C ASP A 214 6.29 22.25 -2.68
N ASP A 215 7.29 23.09 -2.98
CA ASP A 215 7.05 24.49 -3.28
C ASP A 215 6.12 24.59 -4.51
N HIS A 216 5.12 25.46 -4.44
CA HIS A 216 4.10 25.67 -5.48
C HIS A 216 3.05 24.55 -5.65
N ALA A 217 3.01 23.56 -4.74
CA ALA A 217 1.95 22.57 -4.74
C ALA A 217 0.56 23.22 -4.57
N ASN A 218 -0.45 22.58 -5.16
CA ASN A 218 -1.85 22.92 -5.01
C ASN A 218 -2.59 21.88 -4.15
N THR A 219 -3.86 22.16 -3.85
CA THR A 219 -4.67 21.25 -3.02
C THR A 219 -4.95 19.91 -3.69
N GLY A 220 -5.03 19.86 -5.02
CA GLY A 220 -5.10 18.63 -5.79
C GLY A 220 -3.92 17.71 -5.50
N ASP A 221 -2.69 18.23 -5.57
CA ASP A 221 -1.46 17.45 -5.30
C ASP A 221 -1.50 16.83 -3.89
N LEU A 222 -1.89 17.61 -2.89
CA LEU A 222 -2.06 17.12 -1.51
C LEU A 222 -3.15 16.03 -1.42
N LEU A 223 -4.28 16.23 -2.09
CA LEU A 223 -5.38 15.27 -2.07
C LEU A 223 -5.04 13.97 -2.82
N VAL A 224 -4.23 14.03 -3.88
CA VAL A 224 -3.69 12.85 -4.56
C VAL A 224 -2.89 11.99 -3.59
N LYS A 225 -1.98 12.60 -2.81
CA LYS A 225 -1.22 11.90 -1.76
C LYS A 225 -2.14 11.31 -0.69
N PHE A 226 -3.12 12.09 -0.22
CA PHE A 226 -4.09 11.64 0.78
C PHE A 226 -4.86 10.40 0.30
N PHE A 227 -5.51 10.47 -0.87
CA PHE A 227 -6.31 9.37 -1.39
C PHE A 227 -5.46 8.19 -1.85
N SER A 228 -4.19 8.40 -2.22
CA SER A 228 -3.22 7.34 -2.43
C SER A 228 -2.91 6.59 -1.13
N TYR A 229 -2.72 7.32 -0.03
CA TYR A 229 -2.33 6.75 1.26
C TYR A 229 -3.48 6.05 2.03
N VAL A 230 -4.70 6.54 1.88
CA VAL A 230 -5.94 5.95 2.43
C VAL A 230 -6.95 5.61 1.33
N PRO A 231 -6.63 4.67 0.43
CA PRO A 231 -7.44 4.36 -0.74
C PRO A 231 -8.85 3.87 -0.39
N GLN A 232 -9.03 3.26 0.78
CA GLN A 232 -10.34 2.83 1.29
C GLN A 232 -11.35 3.97 1.49
N THR A 233 -10.91 5.23 1.50
CA THR A 233 -11.79 6.40 1.61
C THR A 233 -12.39 6.84 0.28
N ARG A 234 -11.83 6.38 -0.85
CA ARG A 234 -12.21 6.84 -2.20
C ARG A 234 -13.63 6.44 -2.55
N SER A 235 -14.04 5.21 -2.26
CA SER A 235 -15.40 4.74 -2.55
C SER A 235 -16.48 5.58 -1.87
N ASP A 236 -16.14 6.23 -0.76
CA ASP A 236 -17.03 7.13 -0.04
C ASP A 236 -16.92 8.59 -0.49
N ALA A 237 -15.71 9.04 -0.79
CA ALA A 237 -15.40 10.44 -1.08
C ALA A 237 -15.49 10.83 -2.54
N LEU A 238 -15.21 9.88 -3.44
CA LEU A 238 -14.95 10.16 -4.84
C LEU A 238 -15.84 9.31 -5.75
N GLU A 239 -16.27 9.92 -6.84
CA GLU A 239 -16.85 9.25 -8.00
C GLU A 239 -15.77 9.14 -9.08
N ARG A 240 -15.59 7.93 -9.63
CA ARG A 240 -14.68 7.67 -10.75
C ARG A 240 -15.41 7.92 -12.07
N ILE A 241 -14.85 8.78 -12.90
CA ILE A 241 -15.35 9.12 -14.23
C ILE A 241 -14.23 8.81 -15.23
N TRP A 242 -14.58 8.32 -16.41
CA TRP A 242 -13.62 8.10 -17.48
C TRP A 242 -13.57 9.31 -18.40
N ARG A 243 -12.39 9.85 -18.61
CA ARG A 243 -12.12 10.89 -19.61
C ARG A 243 -11.42 10.27 -20.80
N ALA A 244 -11.67 10.87 -21.95
CA ALA A 244 -10.99 10.55 -23.19
C ALA A 244 -9.98 11.65 -23.49
N HIS A 245 -8.75 11.27 -23.81
CA HIS A 245 -7.74 12.16 -24.38
C HIS A 245 -7.61 11.82 -25.86
N ASP A 246 -7.78 12.84 -26.70
CA ASP A 246 -7.53 12.76 -28.13
C ASP A 246 -6.14 13.34 -28.37
N ASP A 247 -5.15 12.46 -28.40
CA ASP A 247 -3.78 12.82 -28.78
C ASP A 247 -3.70 12.76 -30.31
N ALA A 248 -3.34 13.88 -30.93
CA ALA A 248 -3.25 14.01 -32.38
C ALA A 248 -2.21 13.04 -33.00
N ASP A 249 -1.25 12.56 -32.20
CA ASP A 249 -0.22 11.61 -32.61
C ASP A 249 -0.59 10.14 -32.29
N SER A 250 -1.72 9.90 -31.62
CA SER A 250 -2.22 8.55 -31.31
C SER A 250 -3.28 8.09 -32.32
N LEU A 251 -3.15 6.83 -32.77
CA LEU A 251 -4.15 6.19 -33.62
C LEU A 251 -5.40 5.72 -32.85
N TRP A 252 -5.41 5.87 -31.52
CA TRP A 252 -6.48 5.38 -30.66
C TRP A 252 -6.81 6.39 -29.57
N LEU A 253 -8.10 6.47 -29.23
CA LEU A 253 -8.58 7.27 -28.11
C LEU A 253 -8.11 6.65 -26.79
N GLU A 254 -7.25 7.37 -26.08
CA GLU A 254 -6.82 6.95 -24.75
C GLU A 254 -7.86 7.35 -23.72
N THR A 255 -8.20 6.44 -22.82
CA THR A 255 -9.11 6.74 -21.71
C THR A 255 -8.39 6.61 -20.38
N TYR A 256 -8.63 7.57 -19.51
CA TYR A 256 -7.99 7.64 -18.20
C TYR A 256 -9.01 7.95 -17.11
N PRO A 257 -8.83 7.42 -15.89
CA PRO A 257 -9.73 7.67 -14.79
C PRO A 257 -9.49 9.06 -14.20
N VAL A 258 -10.58 9.76 -13.93
CA VAL A 258 -10.60 11.03 -13.21
C VAL A 258 -11.56 10.91 -12.04
N TYR A 259 -11.22 11.52 -10.92
CA TYR A 259 -11.97 11.39 -9.68
C TYR A 259 -12.55 12.73 -9.25
N ARG A 260 -13.85 12.77 -8.97
CA ARG A 260 -14.55 13.96 -8.47
C ARG A 260 -15.12 13.72 -7.07
N PRO A 261 -15.12 14.73 -6.17
CA PRO A 261 -15.83 14.64 -4.92
C PRO A 261 -17.31 14.29 -5.13
N LYS A 262 -17.81 13.29 -4.40
CA LYS A 262 -19.25 13.00 -4.37
C LYS A 262 -20.01 14.19 -3.78
N ARG A 263 -21.29 14.34 -4.18
CA ARG A 263 -22.14 15.43 -3.69
C ARG A 263 -22.16 15.49 -2.15
N GLY A 264 -22.01 16.69 -1.60
CA GLY A 264 -22.04 16.96 -0.16
C GLY A 264 -20.69 16.82 0.54
N TRP A 265 -19.66 16.30 -0.13
CA TRP A 265 -18.30 16.35 0.38
C TRP A 265 -17.74 17.76 0.35
N ARG A 266 -16.99 18.11 1.40
CA ARG A 266 -16.34 19.42 1.52
C ARG A 266 -14.89 19.25 1.90
N VAL A 267 -14.03 19.94 1.17
CA VAL A 267 -12.62 20.13 1.52
C VAL A 267 -12.46 21.61 1.84
N LEU A 268 -12.00 21.92 3.05
CA LEU A 268 -11.77 23.28 3.48
C LEU A 268 -10.26 23.54 3.53
N GLN A 269 -9.81 24.64 2.92
CA GLN A 269 -8.47 25.20 3.12
C GLN A 269 -8.60 26.43 4.02
N ASN A 270 -7.98 26.40 5.19
CA ASN A 270 -8.08 27.46 6.21
C ASN A 270 -9.54 27.86 6.53
N GLY A 271 -10.43 26.86 6.58
CA GLY A 271 -11.86 27.04 6.84
C GLY A 271 -12.70 27.50 5.63
N ARG A 272 -12.09 27.75 4.46
CA ARG A 272 -12.79 28.14 3.23
C ARG A 272 -13.06 26.93 2.35
N ASP A 273 -14.30 26.78 1.89
CA ASP A 273 -14.75 25.62 1.10
C ASP A 273 -14.28 25.71 -0.36
N LEU A 274 -13.44 24.76 -0.78
CA LEU A 274 -12.84 24.74 -2.11
C LEU A 274 -13.86 24.57 -3.24
N ASN A 275 -15.08 24.11 -2.93
CA ASN A 275 -16.18 24.13 -3.90
C ASN A 275 -16.55 25.55 -4.38
N TYR A 276 -16.15 26.58 -3.65
CA TYR A 276 -16.42 27.98 -3.98
C TYR A 276 -15.15 28.84 -4.09
N TYR A 277 -14.02 28.34 -3.59
CA TYR A 277 -12.77 29.10 -3.51
C TYR A 277 -11.61 28.32 -4.14
N GLY A 278 -11.33 28.57 -5.42
CA GLY A 278 -10.11 28.10 -6.12
C GLY A 278 -10.09 26.62 -6.53
N GLY A 279 -10.98 25.78 -5.99
CA GLY A 279 -10.99 24.35 -6.32
C GLY A 279 -9.72 23.63 -5.89
N PHE A 280 -9.37 22.55 -6.59
CA PHE A 280 -8.15 21.80 -6.34
C PHE A 280 -6.90 22.48 -6.88
N GLU A 281 -7.04 23.49 -7.73
CA GLU A 281 -5.93 24.34 -8.19
C GLU A 281 -5.53 25.40 -7.16
N ALA A 282 -6.24 25.50 -6.02
CA ALA A 282 -5.90 26.45 -4.96
C ALA A 282 -4.47 26.18 -4.44
N PRO A 283 -3.56 27.17 -4.49
CA PRO A 283 -2.17 27.00 -4.06
C PRO A 283 -2.10 26.77 -2.55
N ILE A 284 -1.16 25.95 -2.12
CA ILE A 284 -0.90 25.66 -0.71
C ILE A 284 0.35 26.41 -0.23
N GLN A 285 0.28 26.91 1.01
CA GLN A 285 1.39 27.55 1.73
C GLN A 285 1.68 26.83 3.05
N ALA A 286 2.89 26.99 3.59
CA ALA A 286 3.37 26.23 4.76
C ALA A 286 2.53 26.38 6.04
N GLN A 287 1.76 27.45 6.17
CA GLN A 287 0.89 27.75 7.31
C GLN A 287 -0.56 27.33 7.08
N ASP A 288 -0.87 26.75 5.92
CA ASP A 288 -2.21 26.30 5.59
C ASP A 288 -2.60 25.05 6.37
N THR A 289 -3.92 24.88 6.51
CA THR A 289 -4.54 23.71 7.11
C THR A 289 -5.65 23.19 6.20
N ILE A 290 -5.77 21.87 6.10
CA ILE A 290 -6.84 21.22 5.33
C ILE A 290 -7.78 20.47 6.25
N ALA A 291 -9.07 20.57 6.00
CA ALA A 291 -10.09 19.79 6.71
C ALA A 291 -11.03 19.09 5.70
N ILE A 292 -11.22 17.77 5.89
CA ILE A 292 -12.03 16.95 4.99
C ILE A 292 -13.29 16.47 5.71
N PHE A 293 -14.45 16.87 5.18
CA PHE A 293 -15.76 16.56 5.73
C PHE A 293 -16.55 15.63 4.79
N PRO A 294 -17.06 14.49 5.29
CA PRO A 294 -18.07 13.74 4.58
C PRO A 294 -19.39 14.54 4.50
N PRO A 295 -20.34 14.12 3.65
CA PRO A 295 -21.67 14.71 3.58
C PRO A 295 -22.29 14.79 4.97
N GLY A 296 -22.88 15.95 5.29
CA GLY A 296 -23.69 16.10 6.49
C GLY A 296 -24.85 15.10 6.46
N ARG A 297 -25.21 14.57 7.63
CA ARG A 297 -26.53 13.93 7.79
C ARG A 297 -27.62 14.97 7.64
#